data_AF-A0A6N2ECA5-F1
#
_entry.id   AF-A0A6N2ECA5-F1
#
_cell.length_a   1.000
_cell.length_b   1.000
_cell.length_c   1.000
_cell.angle_alpha   90.00
_cell.angle_beta   90.00
_cell.angle_gamma   90.00
#
_symmetry.space_group_name_H-M   'P 1'
#
loop_
_entity.id
_entity.type
_entity.pdbx_description
1 polymer ?
#
loop_
_entity_poly.entity_id
_entity_poly.type
_entity_poly.pdbx_seq_one_letter_code
_entity_poly.pdbx_strand_id
1 'polypeptide(L)' 'MNHGITTPSEVALEGDYSIEDARMKLEELAAKGFAEMRIRESGTVVYAFPDFLSKSSDDPYLS' A
#
# COMPACT_ATOMS: atom_id res chain seq x y z
N MET A 1 -2.63 -12.25 4.35
CA MET A 1 -1.47 -11.34 4.45
C MET A 1 -1.24 -10.75 3.08
N ASN A 2 -1.30 -9.43 2.93
CA ASN A 2 -1.38 -8.78 1.60
C ASN A 2 -0.01 -8.67 0.89
N HIS A 3 0.93 -9.58 1.18
CA HIS A 3 2.29 -9.63 0.62
C HIS A 3 3.02 -8.27 0.59
N GLY A 4 2.76 -7.42 1.59
CA GLY A 4 3.36 -6.08 1.70
C GLY A 4 2.69 -4.99 0.87
N ILE A 5 1.56 -5.24 0.20
CA ILE A 5 0.83 -4.22 -0.56
C ILE A 5 -0.52 -3.99 0.08
N THR A 6 -0.97 -2.73 0.17
CA THR A 6 -2.32 -2.42 0.64
C THR A 6 -2.94 -1.23 -0.06
N THR A 7 -4.24 -1.05 0.10
CA THR A 7 -5.01 0.11 -0.36
C THR A 7 -5.60 0.88 0.82
N PRO A 8 -5.92 2.18 0.65
CA PRO A 8 -6.67 2.92 1.68
C PRO A 8 -7.99 2.25 2.07
N SER A 9 -8.68 1.62 1.12
CA SER A 9 -9.96 0.93 1.37
C SER A 9 -9.80 -0.29 2.27
N GLU A 10 -8.74 -1.08 2.09
CA GLU A 10 -8.44 -2.23 2.95
C GLU A 10 -8.10 -1.77 4.38
N VAL A 11 -7.24 -0.75 4.51
CA VAL A 11 -6.85 -0.21 5.82
C VAL A 11 -8.04 0.43 6.54
N ALA A 12 -8.94 1.10 5.81
CA ALA A 12 -10.16 1.66 6.38
C ALA A 12 -11.09 0.55 6.91
N LEU A 13 -11.30 -0.50 6.11
CA LEU A 13 -12.18 -1.62 6.45
C LEU A 13 -11.66 -2.43 7.63
N GLU A 14 -10.36 -2.71 7.69
CA GLU A 14 -9.76 -3.54 8.74
C GLU A 14 -9.39 -2.74 10.00
N GLY A 15 -9.10 -1.44 9.85
CA GLY A 15 -8.60 -0.58 10.92
C GLY A 15 -9.65 0.27 11.64
N ASP A 16 -10.93 0.17 11.25
CA ASP A 16 -12.03 1.02 11.74
C ASP A 16 -11.71 2.52 11.56
N TYR A 17 -11.16 2.87 10.39
CA TYR A 17 -10.85 4.24 9.99
C TYR A 17 -11.79 4.70 8.87
N SER A 18 -12.00 6.02 8.76
CA SER A 18 -12.52 6.58 7.51
C SER A 18 -11.53 6.33 6.37
N ILE A 19 -12.02 6.32 5.13
CA ILE A 19 -11.15 6.13 3.96
C ILE A 19 -10.17 7.31 3.81
N GLU A 20 -10.58 8.52 4.18
CA GLU A 20 -9.73 9.70 4.21
C GLU A 20 -8.61 9.58 5.25
N ASP A 21 -8.92 9.13 6.47
CA ASP A 21 -7.91 8.94 7.53
C ASP A 21 -6.91 7.84 7.17
N ALA A 22 -7.41 6.71 6.62
CA ALA A 22 -6.56 5.62 6.16
C ALA A 22 -5.60 6.09 5.06
N ARG A 23 -6.10 6.85 4.09
CA ARG A 23 -5.27 7.45 3.04
C ARG A 23 -4.21 8.37 3.63
N MET A 24 -4.58 9.30 4.51
CA MET A 24 -3.65 10.28 5.08
C MET A 24 -2.52 9.60 5.86
N LYS A 25 -2.83 8.55 6.63
CA LYS A 25 -1.82 7.77 7.36
C LYS A 25 -0.88 7.02 6.41
N LEU A 26 -1.40 6.45 5.33
CA LEU A 26 -0.57 5.79 4.32
C LEU A 26 0.33 6.77 3.57
N GLU A 27 -0.16 7.98 3.26
CA GLU A 27 0.65 9.06 2.69
C GLU A 27 1.77 9.50 3.65
N GLU A 28 1.49 9.60 4.95
CA GLU A 28 2.50 9.94 5.96
C GLU A 28 3.59 8.86 6.05
N LEU A 29 3.21 7.58 6.01
CA LEU A 29 4.17 6.47 5.99
C LEU A 29 5.02 6.49 4.72
N ALA A 30 4.42 6.80 3.57
CA ALA A 30 5.16 6.94 2.32
C ALA A 30 6.13 8.13 2.34
N ALA A 31 5.69 9.28 2.84
CA ALA A 31 6.52 10.47 2.97
C ALA A 31 7.74 10.26 3.90
N LYS A 32 7.61 9.37 4.89
CA LYS A 32 8.70 8.98 5.80
C LYS A 32 9.58 7.84 5.26
N GLY A 33 9.26 7.30 4.08
CA GLY A 33 10.02 6.23 3.44
C GLY A 33 9.71 4.82 3.95
N PHE A 34 8.63 4.64 4.74
CA PHE A 34 8.20 3.31 5.19
C PHE A 34 7.35 2.56 4.14
N ALA A 35 6.81 3.29 3.17
CA ALA A 35 6.02 2.74 2.08
C ALA A 35 6.29 3.49 0.78
N GLU A 36 5.92 2.87 -0.34
CA GLU A 36 5.93 3.48 -1.67
C GLU A 36 4.50 3.58 -2.19
N MET A 37 4.06 4.80 -2.52
CA MET A 37 2.81 4.98 -3.26
C MET A 37 3.04 4.56 -4.71
N ARG A 38 2.19 3.66 -5.22
CA ARG A 38 2.18 3.22 -6.61
C ARG A 38 0.78 3.38 -7.19
N ILE A 39 0.71 3.59 -8.49
CA ILE A 39 -0.55 3.61 -9.24
C ILE A 39 -0.54 2.38 -10.15
N ARG A 40 -1.55 1.52 -10.00
CA ARG A 40 -1.74 0.38 -10.90
C ARG A 40 -2.21 0.84 -12.27
N GLU A 41 -2.07 -0.01 -13.28
CA GLU A 41 -2.60 0.25 -14.62
C GLU A 41 -4.11 0.53 -14.63
N SER A 42 -4.85 -0.04 -13.66
CA SER A 42 -6.27 0.24 -13.44
C SER A 42 -6.57 1.66 -12.93
N GLY A 43 -5.55 2.47 -12.62
CA GLY A 43 -5.66 3.77 -11.97
C GLY A 43 -5.81 3.71 -10.44
N THR A 44 -5.79 2.51 -9.85
CA THR A 44 -5.94 2.35 -8.40
C THR A 44 -4.65 2.68 -7.66
N VAL A 45 -4.74 3.51 -6.63
CA VAL A 45 -3.61 3.83 -5.74
C VAL A 45 -3.40 2.69 -4.75
N VAL A 46 -2.15 2.24 -4.64
CA VAL A 46 -1.71 1.24 -3.68
C VAL A 46 -0.44 1.70 -2.96
N TYR A 47 -0.19 1.13 -1.79
CA TYR A 47 0.98 1.38 -0.96
C TYR A 47 1.73 0.08 -0.76
N ALA A 48 2.98 0.03 -1.20
CA ALA A 48 3.87 -1.11 -1.02
C ALA A 48 4.82 -0.85 0.14
N PHE A 49 4.93 -1.78 1.08
CA PHE A 49 5.83 -1.77 2.23
C PHE A 49 7.01 -2.69 1.93
N PRO A 50 8.20 -2.16 1.56
CA PRO A 50 9.32 -2.96 1.08
C PRO A 50 9.77 -4.05 2.05
N ASP A 51 9.67 -3.79 3.36
CA ASP A 51 10.04 -4.73 4.42
C ASP A 51 9.15 -5.99 4.46
N PHE A 52 7.96 -5.91 3.85
CA PHE A 52 6.98 -6.99 3.81
C PHE A 52 6.79 -7.59 2.42
N LEU A 53 7.46 -7.05 1.40
CA LEU A 53 7.49 -7.63 0.06
C LEU A 53 8.34 -8.92 0.12
N SER A 54 7.75 -10.05 -0.25
CA SER A 54 8.51 -11.29 -0.38
C SER A 54 9.52 -11.15 -1.53
N LYS A 55 10.78 -11.52 -1.31
CA LYS A 55 11.84 -11.59 -2.34
C LYS A 55 11.62 -12.70 -3.40
N SER A 56 10.38 -13.01 -3.72
CA SER A 56 10.06 -13.91 -4.83
C SER A 56 10.07 -13.09 -6.12
N SER A 57 10.88 -13.51 -7.08
CA SER A 57 11.07 -12.94 -8.42
C SER A 57 9.81 -12.90 -9.33
N ASP A 58 8.62 -12.99 -8.73
CA ASP A 58 7.28 -12.88 -9.30
C ASP A 58 6.54 -11.74 -8.58
N ASP A 59 7.14 -10.55 -8.53
CA ASP A 59 6.41 -9.34 -8.16
C ASP A 59 5.74 -8.83 -9.44
N PRO A 60 4.41 -9.00 -9.64
CA PRO A 60 3.71 -8.54 -10.84
C PRO A 60 3.65 -7.00 -10.93
N TYR A 61 4.21 -6.28 -9.96
CA TYR A 61 4.38 -4.84 -9.96
C TYR A 61 5.83 -4.41 -10.23
N LEU A 62 6.77 -5.36 -10.39
CA LEU A 62 8.12 -5.18 -10.92
C LEU A 62 8.21 -5.86 -12.29
N SER A 63 7.53 -5.28 -13.28
CA SER A 63 7.69 -5.64 -14.70
C SER A 63 7.94 -4.38 -15.52
#